data_AF-A0A173WP22-F1
#
_entry.id   AF-A0A173WP22-F1
#
_cell.length_a   1.000
_cell.length_b   1.000
_cell.length_c   1.000
_cell.angle_alpha   90.00
_cell.angle_beta   90.00
_cell.angle_gamma   90.00
#
_symmetry.space_group_name_H-M   'P 1'
#
loop_
_entity.id
_entity.type
_entity.pdbx_description
1 polymer ?
#
loop_
_entity_poly.entity_id
_entity_poly.type
_entity_poly.pdbx_seq_one_letter_code
_entity_poly.pdbx_strand_id
1 'polypeptide(L)'
;MRFSSRVDISELNPIAKAEATAKTAGRPLGKLNDSNPTRHALAPDLVPDIYSADPRGQRYAREALAAFLDMQEIGHCSPDDLYILSSTSEAYSWLIKLLCDAGDAVLAPKPGYPLIESIARLECVDMIEYQQRFDGSWYIDVAELKTALEGPDGNRIRALVLINPNNPTGSYVKPSEREAIVRLCRDHDVAIIADEVFYDYDLEPFEGNTRLAGERGALTFALDGFSKMLAAPHAKVGWIQVSGPAEDVTEAKRRLDVIADDYLPMSEIVAKRIPALLEAAPSQTARVQERVRGNLKALHAMLDVDEQGLVSVLRAEGGWNVLLRVPSVLDENELVLHMIERHGVSGQPGYFFDMTSNGYLAISLLPEPDDFRHNVYVVIDTVNELIG
;
A
#
# COMPACT_ATOMS: atom_id res chain seq x y z
N MET A 1 -13.98 13.49 -12.01
CA MET A 1 -12.56 13.09 -12.01
C MET A 1 -11.83 13.44 -13.30
N ARG A 2 -10.53 13.81 -13.25
CA ARG A 2 -9.65 13.96 -14.42
C ARG A 2 -8.64 12.80 -14.51
N PHE A 3 -8.54 12.17 -15.67
CA PHE A 3 -7.57 11.10 -15.96
C PHE A 3 -6.45 11.59 -16.88
N SER A 4 -5.33 10.88 -16.90
CA SER A 4 -4.19 11.19 -17.76
C SER A 4 -4.56 11.11 -19.24
N SER A 5 -3.99 12.03 -20.03
CA SER A 5 -4.01 12.00 -21.49
C SER A 5 -3.18 10.86 -22.09
N ARG A 6 -2.29 10.23 -21.31
CA ARG A 6 -1.42 9.11 -21.75
C ARG A 6 -2.20 7.83 -21.99
N VAL A 7 -3.34 7.65 -21.32
CA VAL A 7 -4.19 6.47 -21.47
C VAL A 7 -5.28 6.79 -22.48
N ASP A 8 -4.98 6.55 -23.76
CA ASP A 8 -5.95 6.73 -24.83
C ASP A 8 -7.01 5.63 -24.79
N ILE A 9 -8.24 6.07 -25.00
CA ILE A 9 -9.44 5.28 -24.95
C ILE A 9 -10.24 5.52 -26.23
N SER A 10 -9.55 5.34 -27.36
CA SER A 10 -10.12 5.50 -28.70
C SER A 10 -11.38 4.65 -28.89
N GLU A 11 -12.27 5.12 -29.75
CA GLU A 11 -13.45 4.34 -30.11
C GLU A 11 -13.05 2.99 -30.70
N LEU A 12 -13.81 1.94 -30.34
CA LEU A 12 -13.68 0.65 -30.99
C LEU A 12 -13.78 0.82 -32.51
N ASN A 13 -12.78 0.29 -33.21
CA ASN A 13 -12.79 0.27 -34.66
C ASN A 13 -13.98 -0.57 -35.18
N PRO A 14 -14.38 -0.40 -36.46
CA PRO A 14 -15.54 -1.11 -37.02
C PRO A 14 -15.45 -2.64 -36.92
N ILE A 15 -14.24 -3.20 -36.93
CA ILE A 15 -14.00 -4.65 -36.83
C ILE A 15 -14.33 -5.11 -35.41
N ALA A 16 -13.78 -4.48 -34.39
CA ALA A 16 -14.05 -4.81 -32.99
C ALA A 16 -15.56 -4.67 -32.65
N LYS A 17 -16.23 -3.63 -33.19
CA LYS A 17 -17.69 -3.46 -33.07
C LYS A 17 -18.46 -4.64 -33.72
N ALA A 18 -18.05 -5.07 -34.91
CA ALA A 18 -18.66 -6.19 -35.61
C ALA A 18 -18.41 -7.53 -34.90
N GLU A 19 -17.20 -7.76 -34.38
CA GLU A 19 -16.84 -8.95 -33.60
C GLU A 19 -17.65 -9.06 -32.31
N ALA A 20 -17.78 -7.96 -31.56
CA ALA A 20 -18.61 -7.91 -30.37
C ALA A 20 -20.08 -8.21 -30.69
N THR A 21 -20.61 -7.63 -31.77
CA THR A 21 -21.99 -7.88 -32.23
C THR A 21 -22.21 -9.34 -32.60
N ALA A 22 -21.28 -9.94 -33.36
CA ALA A 22 -21.35 -11.35 -33.73
C ALA A 22 -21.31 -12.27 -32.49
N LYS A 23 -20.43 -11.96 -31.52
CA LYS A 23 -20.33 -12.69 -30.25
C LYS A 23 -21.64 -12.61 -29.45
N THR A 24 -22.24 -11.43 -29.31
CA THR A 24 -23.53 -11.25 -28.62
C THR A 24 -24.67 -11.99 -29.33
N ALA A 25 -24.61 -12.08 -30.66
CA ALA A 25 -25.56 -12.85 -31.47
C ALA A 25 -25.28 -14.37 -31.45
N GLY A 26 -24.29 -14.85 -30.69
CA GLY A 26 -23.89 -16.27 -30.64
C GLY A 26 -23.29 -16.79 -31.95
N ARG A 27 -22.88 -15.90 -32.87
CA ARG A 27 -22.26 -16.27 -34.13
C ARG A 27 -20.78 -16.57 -33.90
N PRO A 28 -20.30 -17.81 -34.15
CA PRO A 28 -18.89 -18.13 -33.99
C PRO A 28 -18.08 -17.42 -35.07
N LEU A 29 -16.94 -16.85 -34.67
CA LEU A 29 -15.93 -16.28 -35.56
C LEU A 29 -14.65 -17.10 -35.45
N GLY A 30 -14.16 -17.62 -36.57
CA GLY A 30 -12.83 -18.21 -36.64
C GLY A 30 -11.76 -17.11 -36.62
N LYS A 31 -10.64 -17.36 -35.93
CA LYS A 31 -9.51 -16.42 -35.88
C LYS A 31 -8.45 -16.83 -36.89
N LEU A 32 -8.35 -16.09 -37.99
CA LEU A 32 -7.32 -16.32 -39.03
C LEU A 32 -5.89 -16.04 -38.53
N ASN A 33 -5.77 -15.22 -37.50
CA ASN A 33 -4.52 -14.81 -36.87
C ASN A 33 -4.43 -15.28 -35.41
N ASP A 34 -5.01 -16.43 -35.04
CA ASP A 34 -4.77 -16.97 -33.70
C ASP A 34 -3.27 -17.33 -33.59
N SER A 35 -2.54 -16.48 -32.86
CA SER A 35 -1.12 -16.62 -32.62
C SER A 35 -0.82 -17.21 -31.25
N ASN A 36 -1.83 -17.76 -30.55
CA ASN A 36 -1.65 -18.35 -29.24
C ASN A 36 -1.27 -19.84 -29.36
N PRO A 37 0.01 -20.22 -29.19
CA PRO A 37 0.46 -21.59 -29.40
C PRO A 37 -0.22 -22.60 -28.46
N THR A 38 -0.65 -22.17 -27.27
CA THR A 38 -1.28 -23.08 -26.29
C THR A 38 -2.64 -23.58 -26.75
N ARG A 39 -3.35 -22.84 -27.63
CA ARG A 39 -4.62 -23.29 -28.24
C ARG A 39 -4.43 -24.33 -29.34
N HIS A 40 -3.19 -24.53 -29.79
CA HIS A 40 -2.85 -25.45 -30.86
C HIS A 40 -2.10 -26.69 -30.35
N ALA A 41 -2.21 -27.00 -29.05
CA ALA A 41 -1.51 -28.11 -28.39
C ALA A 41 0.03 -28.03 -28.52
N LEU A 42 0.57 -26.81 -28.61
CA LEU A 42 2.01 -26.53 -28.66
C LEU A 42 2.54 -26.01 -27.31
N ALA A 43 1.77 -26.12 -26.24
CA ALA A 43 2.20 -25.75 -24.89
C ALA A 43 3.25 -26.76 -24.38
N PRO A 44 4.28 -26.32 -23.64
CA PRO A 44 5.24 -27.22 -23.01
C PRO A 44 4.62 -27.96 -21.81
N ASP A 45 5.11 -29.16 -21.51
CA ASP A 45 4.61 -29.98 -20.39
C ASP A 45 4.69 -29.29 -19.01
N LEU A 46 5.68 -28.39 -18.84
CA LEU A 46 5.86 -27.63 -17.60
C LEU A 46 4.78 -26.55 -17.39
N VAL A 47 4.12 -26.10 -18.46
CA VAL A 47 3.06 -25.09 -18.43
C VAL A 47 1.97 -25.48 -19.44
N PRO A 48 1.21 -26.56 -19.20
CA PRO A 48 0.40 -27.21 -20.21
C PRO A 48 -0.94 -26.51 -20.49
N ASP A 49 -1.26 -25.46 -19.73
CA ASP A 49 -2.56 -24.80 -19.77
C ASP A 49 -2.76 -23.97 -21.04
N ILE A 50 -4.02 -23.82 -21.44
CA ILE A 50 -4.40 -22.90 -22.51
C ILE A 50 -4.36 -21.48 -21.94
N TYR A 51 -3.39 -20.70 -22.38
CA TYR A 51 -3.30 -19.28 -22.05
C TYR A 51 -4.54 -18.52 -22.54
N SER A 52 -5.10 -17.70 -21.65
CA SER A 52 -6.08 -16.68 -22.00
C SER A 52 -5.66 -15.38 -21.33
N ALA A 53 -5.46 -14.34 -22.14
CA ALA A 53 -5.22 -13.01 -21.61
C ALA A 53 -6.47 -12.55 -20.84
N ASP A 54 -6.29 -12.23 -19.56
CA ASP A 54 -7.24 -11.49 -18.73
C ASP A 54 -6.44 -10.34 -18.10
N PRO A 55 -6.60 -9.09 -18.58
CA PRO A 55 -5.74 -7.98 -18.19
C PRO A 55 -5.80 -7.68 -16.70
N ARG A 56 -6.94 -7.97 -16.05
CA ARG A 56 -7.12 -7.77 -14.61
C ARG A 56 -6.51 -8.88 -13.76
N GLY A 57 -5.93 -9.91 -14.38
CA GLY A 57 -5.60 -11.17 -13.75
C GLY A 57 -6.74 -12.17 -13.84
N GLN A 58 -6.40 -13.45 -13.70
CA GLN A 58 -7.27 -14.59 -13.95
C GLN A 58 -8.58 -14.47 -13.16
N ARG A 59 -9.70 -14.57 -13.88
CA ARG A 59 -11.06 -14.47 -13.30
C ARG A 59 -11.26 -15.32 -12.05
N TYR A 60 -10.85 -16.60 -12.04
CA TYR A 60 -11.03 -17.48 -10.89
C TYR A 60 -10.24 -16.99 -9.65
N ALA A 61 -9.08 -16.37 -9.85
CA ALA A 61 -8.27 -15.82 -8.77
C ALA A 61 -8.90 -14.54 -8.21
N ARG A 62 -9.46 -13.69 -9.08
CA ARG A 62 -10.25 -12.52 -8.66
C ARG A 62 -11.52 -12.91 -7.92
N GLU A 63 -12.19 -13.99 -8.33
CA GLU A 63 -13.36 -14.53 -7.62
C GLU A 63 -13.00 -15.06 -6.24
N ALA A 64 -11.88 -15.79 -6.12
CA ALA A 64 -11.39 -16.24 -4.82
C ALA A 64 -11.00 -15.06 -3.91
N LEU A 65 -10.33 -14.04 -4.46
CA LEU A 65 -9.96 -12.84 -3.73
C LEU A 65 -11.20 -12.04 -3.28
N ALA A 66 -12.17 -11.82 -4.18
CA ALA A 66 -13.43 -11.15 -3.84
C ALA A 66 -14.16 -11.86 -2.70
N ALA A 67 -14.28 -13.19 -2.78
CA ALA A 67 -14.89 -13.98 -1.72
C ALA A 67 -14.13 -13.87 -0.39
N PHE A 68 -12.80 -13.83 -0.43
CA PHE A 68 -11.97 -13.61 0.76
C PHE A 68 -12.20 -12.22 1.37
N LEU A 69 -12.24 -11.17 0.56
CA LEU A 69 -12.46 -9.79 1.03
C LEU A 69 -13.88 -9.59 1.59
N ASP A 70 -14.90 -10.21 0.99
CA ASP A 70 -16.27 -10.21 1.50
C ASP A 70 -16.36 -10.86 2.90
N MET A 71 -15.62 -11.95 3.13
CA MET A 71 -15.55 -12.61 4.44
C MET A 71 -14.89 -11.76 5.52
N GLN A 72 -14.00 -10.83 5.14
CA GLN A 72 -13.34 -9.89 6.06
C GLN A 72 -14.19 -8.65 6.36
N GLU A 73 -15.46 -8.62 5.90
CA GLU A 73 -16.37 -7.48 6.03
C GLU A 73 -15.84 -6.17 5.42
N ILE A 74 -14.94 -6.26 4.42
CA ILE A 74 -14.32 -5.12 3.71
C ILE A 74 -15.32 -4.48 2.70
N GLY A 75 -16.61 -4.75 2.87
CA GLY A 75 -17.67 -4.40 1.93
C GLY A 75 -17.79 -5.41 0.78
N HIS A 76 -18.94 -5.42 0.11
CA HIS A 76 -19.14 -6.30 -1.04
C HIS A 76 -18.21 -5.91 -2.20
N CYS A 77 -17.27 -6.78 -2.53
CA CYS A 77 -16.27 -6.61 -3.56
C CYS A 77 -16.64 -7.44 -4.80
N SER A 78 -16.89 -6.78 -5.93
CA SER A 78 -17.03 -7.51 -7.19
C SER A 78 -15.66 -7.97 -7.70
N PRO A 79 -15.52 -9.20 -8.20
CA PRO A 79 -14.30 -9.62 -8.91
C PRO A 79 -13.92 -8.67 -10.05
N ASP A 80 -14.91 -7.98 -10.64
CA ASP A 80 -14.67 -7.04 -11.73
C ASP A 80 -14.12 -5.69 -11.25
N ASP A 81 -14.09 -5.41 -9.95
CA ASP A 81 -13.47 -4.22 -9.37
C ASP A 81 -12.03 -4.46 -8.91
N LEU A 82 -11.50 -5.68 -9.15
CA LEU A 82 -10.17 -6.11 -8.73
C LEU A 82 -9.21 -6.24 -9.92
N TYR A 83 -7.97 -5.76 -9.71
CA TYR A 83 -6.83 -5.99 -10.59
C TYR A 83 -5.75 -6.70 -9.77
N ILE A 84 -5.29 -7.86 -10.21
CA ILE A 84 -4.20 -8.63 -9.57
C ILE A 84 -2.92 -8.41 -10.37
N LEU A 85 -1.85 -8.06 -9.68
CA LEU A 85 -0.56 -7.69 -10.25
C LEU A 85 0.60 -8.08 -9.33
N SER A 86 1.84 -7.82 -9.74
CA SER A 86 3.03 -8.39 -9.09
C SER A 86 3.34 -7.73 -7.73
N SER A 87 2.86 -6.52 -7.48
CA SER A 87 3.06 -5.81 -6.20
C SER A 87 2.24 -4.53 -6.10
N THR A 88 2.13 -3.97 -4.89
CA THR A 88 1.62 -2.60 -4.70
C THR A 88 2.54 -1.54 -5.31
N SER A 89 3.84 -1.79 -5.46
CA SER A 89 4.76 -0.90 -6.19
C SER A 89 4.39 -0.75 -7.67
N GLU A 90 4.00 -1.86 -8.30
CA GLU A 90 3.47 -1.84 -9.67
C GLU A 90 2.11 -1.13 -9.71
N ALA A 91 1.28 -1.30 -8.68
CA ALA A 91 0.01 -0.59 -8.56
C ALA A 91 0.19 0.93 -8.52
N TYR A 92 1.14 1.43 -7.72
CA TYR A 92 1.47 2.86 -7.70
C TYR A 92 1.84 3.38 -9.09
N SER A 93 2.71 2.67 -9.82
CA SER A 93 3.10 3.06 -11.18
C SER A 93 1.88 3.12 -12.13
N TRP A 94 1.01 2.11 -12.08
CA TRP A 94 -0.20 2.07 -12.91
C TRP A 94 -1.18 3.18 -12.57
N LEU A 95 -1.41 3.44 -11.28
CA LEU A 95 -2.34 4.48 -10.83
C LEU A 95 -1.81 5.88 -11.13
N ILE A 96 -0.48 6.10 -11.05
CA ILE A 96 0.13 7.35 -11.47
C ILE A 96 0.02 7.53 -12.99
N LYS A 97 0.23 6.47 -13.78
CA LYS A 97 -0.04 6.50 -15.24
C LYS A 97 -1.49 6.81 -15.57
N LEU A 98 -2.42 6.24 -14.81
CA LEU A 98 -3.87 6.43 -14.97
C LEU A 98 -4.30 7.87 -14.68
N LEU A 99 -3.77 8.47 -13.62
CA LEU A 99 -4.30 9.70 -13.04
C LEU A 99 -3.50 10.95 -13.45
N CYS A 100 -2.20 10.82 -13.71
CA CYS A 100 -1.30 11.95 -13.87
C CYS A 100 -0.71 12.04 -15.28
N ASP A 101 -0.63 13.26 -15.82
CA ASP A 101 0.28 13.58 -16.92
C ASP A 101 1.68 13.96 -16.39
N ALA A 102 2.67 14.07 -17.28
CA ALA A 102 3.99 14.55 -16.87
C ALA A 102 3.88 15.99 -16.31
N GLY A 103 4.46 16.23 -15.12
CA GLY A 103 4.37 17.49 -14.39
C GLY A 103 3.13 17.66 -13.50
N ASP A 104 2.16 16.73 -13.54
CA ASP A 104 1.15 16.63 -12.48
C ASP A 104 1.81 16.17 -11.16
N ALA A 105 1.03 16.17 -10.07
CA ALA A 105 1.50 15.80 -8.73
C ALA A 105 0.58 14.81 -8.01
N VAL A 106 1.18 14.04 -7.11
CA VAL A 106 0.46 13.26 -6.08
C VAL A 106 0.81 13.80 -4.69
N LEU A 107 -0.18 13.83 -3.80
CA LEU A 107 0.02 14.12 -2.38
C LEU A 107 0.43 12.84 -1.64
N ALA A 108 1.45 12.90 -0.78
CA ALA A 108 1.91 11.76 0.01
C ALA A 108 2.38 12.18 1.42
N PRO A 109 2.28 11.30 2.43
CA PRO A 109 2.56 11.65 3.81
C PRO A 109 4.07 11.80 4.08
N LYS A 110 4.40 12.71 4.99
CA LYS A 110 5.67 12.72 5.74
C LYS A 110 5.42 12.89 7.25
N PRO A 111 6.07 12.13 8.14
CA PRO A 111 6.94 10.97 7.87
C PRO A 111 6.25 9.88 7.05
N GLY A 112 7.01 9.23 6.16
CA GLY A 112 6.42 8.33 5.17
C GLY A 112 7.39 7.36 4.53
N TYR A 113 6.85 6.54 3.64
CA TYR A 113 7.61 5.53 2.94
C TYR A 113 8.22 6.11 1.65
N PRO A 114 9.57 6.15 1.52
CA PRO A 114 10.26 6.89 0.43
C PRO A 114 10.01 6.32 -0.97
N LEU A 115 9.40 5.13 -1.08
CA LEU A 115 9.12 4.50 -2.35
C LEU A 115 8.18 5.33 -3.25
N ILE A 116 7.22 6.05 -2.65
CA ILE A 116 6.20 6.80 -3.41
C ILE A 116 6.86 7.89 -4.27
N GLU A 117 7.75 8.68 -3.66
CA GLU A 117 8.50 9.74 -4.37
C GLU A 117 9.31 9.16 -5.53
N SER A 118 10.00 8.04 -5.28
CA SER A 118 10.83 7.38 -6.29
C SER A 118 10.00 6.90 -7.48
N ILE A 119 8.84 6.29 -7.24
CA ILE A 119 7.94 5.83 -8.30
C ILE A 119 7.32 7.02 -9.04
N ALA A 120 6.84 8.05 -8.34
CA ALA A 120 6.29 9.25 -8.97
C ALA A 120 7.31 9.89 -9.94
N ARG A 121 8.56 10.02 -9.51
CA ARG A 121 9.64 10.54 -10.35
C ARG A 121 9.92 9.69 -11.58
N LEU A 122 9.85 8.35 -11.49
CA LEU A 122 9.98 7.47 -12.65
C LEU A 122 8.86 7.69 -13.67
N GLU A 123 7.69 8.17 -13.23
CA GLU A 123 6.55 8.49 -14.07
C GLU A 123 6.50 9.94 -14.57
N CYS A 124 7.55 10.73 -14.29
CA CYS A 124 7.63 12.17 -14.54
C CYS A 124 6.55 12.98 -13.78
N VAL A 125 6.21 12.55 -12.58
CA VAL A 125 5.19 13.13 -11.71
C VAL A 125 5.85 13.61 -10.42
N ASP A 126 5.44 14.77 -9.93
CA ASP A 126 5.96 15.32 -8.69
C ASP A 126 5.26 14.71 -7.47
N MET A 127 5.94 14.73 -6.33
CA MET A 127 5.33 14.45 -5.04
C MET A 127 5.20 15.77 -4.26
N ILE A 128 4.00 16.07 -3.79
CA ILE A 128 3.76 17.14 -2.82
C ILE A 128 3.52 16.47 -1.47
N GLU A 129 4.18 16.95 -0.44
CA GLU A 129 4.15 16.36 0.89
C GLU A 129 2.98 16.92 1.69
N TYR A 130 2.34 16.09 2.52
CA TYR A 130 1.48 16.54 3.62
C TYR A 130 1.99 15.96 4.94
N GLN A 131 1.77 16.67 6.04
CA GLN A 131 2.36 16.28 7.32
C GLN A 131 1.46 15.33 8.12
N GLN A 132 2.10 14.29 8.64
CA GLN A 132 1.65 13.53 9.81
C GLN A 132 2.19 14.24 11.04
N ARG A 133 1.30 14.72 11.90
CA ARG A 133 1.65 15.46 13.13
C ARG A 133 1.56 14.52 14.32
N PHE A 134 2.45 14.69 15.29
CA PHE A 134 2.41 13.93 16.54
C PHE A 134 2.02 14.83 17.72
N ASP A 135 0.91 14.52 18.37
CA ASP A 135 0.49 15.11 19.66
C ASP A 135 -0.15 14.02 20.53
N GLY A 136 0.69 13.21 21.18
CA GLY A 136 0.29 12.00 21.92
C GLY A 136 -0.16 10.83 21.03
N SER A 137 -0.76 11.14 19.89
CA SER A 137 -0.98 10.23 18.76
C SER A 137 -0.67 10.94 17.45
N TRP A 138 -0.33 10.15 16.43
CA TRP A 138 -0.19 10.63 15.07
C TRP A 138 -1.55 10.95 14.45
N TYR A 139 -1.62 12.04 13.69
CA TYR A 139 -2.81 12.46 12.96
C TYR A 139 -2.43 13.17 11.66
N ILE A 140 -3.34 13.14 10.68
CA ILE A 140 -3.17 13.82 9.40
C ILE A 140 -3.61 15.28 9.55
N ASP A 141 -2.75 16.22 9.16
CA ASP A 141 -3.12 17.64 9.11
C ASP A 141 -4.02 17.93 7.90
N VAL A 142 -5.33 17.76 8.10
CA VAL A 142 -6.34 17.97 7.04
C VAL A 142 -6.39 19.44 6.58
N ALA A 143 -6.03 20.39 7.44
CA ALA A 143 -5.98 21.80 7.05
C ALA A 143 -4.83 22.09 6.07
N GLU A 144 -3.69 21.42 6.27
CA GLU A 144 -2.56 21.46 5.34
C GLU A 144 -2.93 20.82 3.99
N LEU A 145 -3.61 19.68 3.99
CA LEU A 145 -4.15 19.06 2.77
C LEU A 145 -5.05 20.02 1.99
N LYS A 146 -5.99 20.67 2.67
CA LYS A 146 -6.87 21.67 2.07
C LYS A 146 -6.08 22.83 1.47
N THR A 147 -5.09 23.34 2.19
CA THR A 147 -4.23 24.44 1.73
C THR A 147 -3.44 24.05 0.47
N ALA A 148 -2.94 22.81 0.39
CA ALA A 148 -2.25 22.32 -0.81
C ALA A 148 -3.20 22.23 -2.02
N LEU A 149 -4.43 21.74 -1.81
CA LEU A 149 -5.45 21.60 -2.85
C LEU A 149 -6.04 22.94 -3.33
N GLU A 150 -6.09 23.95 -2.47
CA GLU A 150 -6.56 25.30 -2.80
C GLU A 150 -5.42 26.24 -3.25
N GLY A 151 -4.17 25.79 -3.11
CA GLY A 151 -2.97 26.56 -3.43
C GLY A 151 -2.63 26.62 -4.93
N PRO A 152 -1.48 27.23 -5.28
CA PRO A 152 -1.05 27.39 -6.68
C PRO A 152 -0.91 26.07 -7.44
N ASP A 153 -0.54 25.01 -6.72
CA ASP A 153 -0.35 23.66 -7.26
C ASP A 153 -1.62 22.80 -7.21
N GLY A 154 -2.72 23.28 -6.63
CA GLY A 154 -3.94 22.49 -6.42
C GLY A 154 -4.47 21.86 -7.71
N ASN A 155 -4.44 22.62 -8.80
CA ASN A 155 -4.93 22.17 -10.11
C ASN A 155 -4.08 21.07 -10.77
N ARG A 156 -2.84 20.82 -10.32
CA ARG A 156 -1.98 19.73 -10.81
C ARG A 156 -1.99 18.50 -9.92
N ILE A 157 -2.57 18.59 -8.73
CA ILE A 157 -2.73 17.42 -7.83
C ILE A 157 -3.83 16.51 -8.40
N ARG A 158 -3.53 15.22 -8.55
CA ARG A 158 -4.45 14.23 -9.13
C ARG A 158 -4.81 13.10 -8.19
N ALA A 159 -3.94 12.80 -7.23
CA ALA A 159 -4.16 11.75 -6.26
C ALA A 159 -3.65 12.14 -4.87
N LEU A 160 -4.30 11.62 -3.85
CA LEU A 160 -3.84 11.61 -2.47
C LEU A 160 -3.51 10.18 -2.06
N VAL A 161 -2.25 9.94 -1.72
CA VAL A 161 -1.79 8.68 -1.16
C VAL A 161 -1.99 8.67 0.35
N LEU A 162 -2.78 7.73 0.84
CA LEU A 162 -2.99 7.43 2.25
C LEU A 162 -2.36 6.08 2.55
N ILE A 163 -1.44 6.00 3.51
CA ILE A 163 -0.88 4.73 3.99
C ILE A 163 -1.59 4.41 5.30
N ASN A 164 -2.28 3.27 5.38
CA ASN A 164 -3.24 2.95 6.44
C ASN A 164 -3.08 1.50 6.95
N PRO A 165 -2.35 1.26 8.05
CA PRO A 165 -1.61 2.22 8.87
C PRO A 165 -0.31 2.67 8.20
N ASN A 166 0.12 3.90 8.51
CA ASN A 166 1.32 4.50 7.96
C ASN A 166 2.60 3.81 8.45
N ASN A 167 3.61 3.70 7.58
CA ASN A 167 4.96 3.28 7.93
C ASN A 167 5.90 4.49 7.78
N PRO A 168 6.62 4.92 8.83
CA PRO A 168 6.94 4.18 10.07
C PRO A 168 6.06 4.50 11.28
N THR A 169 5.12 5.44 11.18
CA THR A 169 4.44 5.99 12.38
C THR A 169 3.47 5.00 13.05
N GLY A 170 3.00 4.01 12.29
CA GLY A 170 1.98 3.05 12.72
C GLY A 170 0.59 3.66 12.85
N SER A 171 0.34 4.84 12.28
CA SER A 171 -0.92 5.58 12.45
C SER A 171 -2.00 5.13 11.47
N TYR A 172 -3.22 4.87 11.96
CA TYR A 172 -4.38 4.66 11.10
C TYR A 172 -5.06 6.00 10.78
N VAL A 173 -5.70 6.07 9.62
CA VAL A 173 -6.57 7.20 9.25
C VAL A 173 -7.78 7.23 10.18
N LYS A 174 -7.98 8.33 10.90
CA LYS A 174 -9.06 8.46 11.89
C LYS A 174 -10.42 8.65 11.23
N PRO A 175 -11.53 8.30 11.91
CA PRO A 175 -12.87 8.49 11.36
C PRO A 175 -13.15 9.95 10.96
N SER A 176 -12.75 10.91 11.80
CA SER A 176 -12.90 12.34 11.52
C SER A 176 -12.02 12.83 10.36
N GLU A 177 -10.79 12.32 10.27
CA GLU A 177 -9.88 12.62 9.16
C GLU A 177 -10.43 12.06 7.85
N ARG A 178 -10.85 10.79 7.85
CA ARG A 178 -11.44 10.11 6.69
C ARG A 178 -12.60 10.89 6.12
N GLU A 179 -13.58 11.27 6.95
CA GLU A 179 -14.74 12.02 6.50
C GLU A 179 -14.35 13.33 5.81
N ALA A 180 -13.40 14.07 6.40
CA ALA A 180 -12.94 15.33 5.85
C ALA A 180 -12.10 15.15 4.58
N ILE A 181 -11.22 14.15 4.54
CA ILE A 181 -10.38 13.81 3.39
C ILE A 181 -11.23 13.36 2.21
N VAL A 182 -12.19 12.46 2.41
CA VAL A 182 -13.09 11.99 1.34
C VAL A 182 -13.87 13.16 0.74
N ARG A 183 -14.34 14.10 1.57
CA ARG A 183 -14.99 15.32 1.10
C ARG A 183 -14.04 16.19 0.29
N LEU A 184 -12.83 16.47 0.78
CA LEU A 184 -11.83 17.25 0.05
C LEU A 184 -11.48 16.62 -1.30
N CYS A 185 -11.20 15.32 -1.33
CA CYS A 185 -10.87 14.59 -2.55
C CYS A 185 -12.01 14.68 -3.58
N ARG A 186 -13.26 14.50 -3.15
CA ARG A 186 -14.43 14.65 -4.01
C ARG A 186 -14.59 16.08 -4.53
N ASP A 187 -14.47 17.08 -3.66
CA ASP A 187 -14.73 18.48 -3.99
C ASP A 187 -13.64 19.06 -4.94
N HIS A 188 -12.44 18.46 -4.95
CA HIS A 188 -11.30 18.87 -5.79
C HIS A 188 -10.99 17.90 -6.95
N ASP A 189 -11.84 16.91 -7.23
CA ASP A 189 -11.59 15.89 -8.28
C ASP A 189 -10.23 15.16 -8.13
N VAL A 190 -9.85 14.84 -6.89
CA VAL A 190 -8.63 14.11 -6.54
C VAL A 190 -8.96 12.68 -6.13
N ALA A 191 -8.31 11.70 -6.73
CA ALA A 191 -8.50 10.30 -6.37
C ALA A 191 -7.76 9.95 -5.07
N ILE A 192 -8.24 8.95 -4.34
CA ILE A 192 -7.56 8.38 -3.17
C ILE A 192 -6.82 7.12 -3.60
N ILE A 193 -5.54 7.01 -3.24
CA ILE A 193 -4.77 5.76 -3.31
C ILE A 193 -4.52 5.33 -1.87
N ALA A 194 -5.21 4.30 -1.41
CA ALA A 194 -5.11 3.82 -0.04
C ALA A 194 -4.23 2.57 0.02
N ASP A 195 -3.04 2.66 0.62
CA ASP A 195 -2.15 1.51 0.84
C ASP A 195 -2.44 0.88 2.19
N GLU A 196 -3.06 -0.30 2.16
CA GLU A 196 -3.61 -0.98 3.33
C GLU A 196 -2.88 -2.30 3.63
N VAL A 197 -1.66 -2.48 3.10
CA VAL A 197 -0.88 -3.71 3.29
C VAL A 197 -0.59 -4.05 4.76
N PHE A 198 -0.66 -3.07 5.66
CA PHE A 198 -0.43 -3.28 7.08
C PHE A 198 -1.71 -3.31 7.92
N TYR A 199 -2.89 -3.21 7.29
CA TYR A 199 -4.13 -2.91 7.99
C TYR A 199 -4.49 -3.94 9.07
N ASP A 200 -4.20 -5.22 8.84
CA ASP A 200 -4.55 -6.30 9.76
C ASP A 200 -3.60 -6.44 10.97
N TYR A 201 -2.55 -5.60 11.06
CA TYR A 201 -1.60 -5.61 12.16
C TYR A 201 -1.90 -4.53 13.20
N ASP A 202 -3.08 -4.55 13.80
CA ASP A 202 -3.46 -3.60 14.86
C ASP A 202 -2.67 -3.88 16.17
N LEU A 203 -2.01 -2.84 16.66
CA LEU A 203 -1.27 -2.82 17.92
C LEU A 203 -2.11 -2.20 19.04
N GLU A 204 -2.84 -1.12 18.73
CA GLU A 204 -3.76 -0.44 19.64
C GLU A 204 -5.10 -0.15 18.94
N PRO A 205 -6.04 -1.11 18.95
CA PRO A 205 -7.33 -0.92 18.28
C PRO A 205 -8.15 0.21 18.92
N PHE A 206 -8.90 0.93 18.09
CA PHE A 206 -9.81 2.01 18.50
C PHE A 206 -11.13 1.94 17.74
N GLU A 207 -12.18 2.53 18.32
CA GLU A 207 -13.53 2.49 17.75
C GLU A 207 -13.60 3.25 16.42
N GLY A 208 -14.29 2.67 15.43
CA GLY A 208 -14.49 3.27 14.11
C GLY A 208 -13.31 3.12 13.15
N ASN A 209 -12.24 2.39 13.50
CA ASN A 209 -11.18 2.07 12.55
C ASN A 209 -11.74 1.24 11.39
N THR A 210 -11.58 1.73 10.15
CA THR A 210 -12.18 1.14 8.96
C THR A 210 -11.25 1.30 7.74
N ARG A 211 -11.24 0.30 6.86
CA ARG A 211 -10.54 0.34 5.58
C ARG A 211 -11.16 1.36 4.62
N LEU A 212 -10.32 1.98 3.80
CA LEU A 212 -10.73 2.82 2.67
C LEU A 212 -11.16 1.98 1.47
N ALA A 213 -10.78 0.70 1.41
CA ALA A 213 -11.35 -0.25 0.47
C ALA A 213 -12.89 -0.23 0.52
N GLY A 214 -13.52 -0.04 -0.65
CA GLY A 214 -14.98 0.05 -0.77
C GLY A 214 -15.57 1.44 -0.50
N GLU A 215 -14.76 2.47 -0.27
CA GLU A 215 -15.20 3.87 -0.13
C GLU A 215 -15.99 4.33 -1.37
N ARG A 216 -17.10 5.05 -1.16
CA ARG A 216 -18.04 5.46 -2.22
C ARG A 216 -18.11 6.96 -2.42
N GLY A 217 -17.58 7.76 -1.50
CA GLY A 217 -17.63 9.22 -1.53
C GLY A 217 -16.66 9.87 -2.53
N ALA A 218 -15.55 9.19 -2.85
CA ALA A 218 -14.54 9.63 -3.81
C ALA A 218 -13.97 8.42 -4.56
N LEU A 219 -13.44 8.63 -5.77
CA LEU A 219 -12.74 7.57 -6.50
C LEU A 219 -11.53 7.10 -5.68
N THR A 220 -11.57 5.83 -5.29
CA THR A 220 -10.63 5.23 -4.35
C THR A 220 -10.05 3.95 -4.93
N PHE A 221 -8.73 3.85 -4.89
CA PHE A 221 -7.94 2.68 -5.25
C PHE A 221 -7.28 2.14 -3.99
N ALA A 222 -7.84 1.07 -3.41
CA ALA A 222 -7.23 0.41 -2.25
C ALA A 222 -6.21 -0.64 -2.71
N LEU A 223 -5.04 -0.62 -2.10
CA LEU A 223 -3.91 -1.48 -2.39
C LEU A 223 -3.66 -2.42 -1.22
N ASP A 224 -3.54 -3.71 -1.51
CA ASP A 224 -3.13 -4.70 -0.52
C ASP A 224 -2.40 -5.85 -1.24
N GLY A 225 -1.85 -6.81 -0.51
CA GLY A 225 -1.06 -7.89 -1.11
C GLY A 225 -0.48 -8.90 -0.13
N PHE A 226 -0.02 -10.02 -0.67
CA PHE A 226 0.53 -11.11 0.12
C PHE A 226 1.88 -10.81 0.77
N SER A 227 2.55 -9.72 0.37
CA SER A 227 3.87 -9.36 0.93
C SER A 227 3.85 -9.23 2.44
N LYS A 228 2.78 -8.64 2.99
CA LYS A 228 2.61 -8.44 4.43
C LYS A 228 1.68 -9.49 4.99
N MET A 229 0.48 -9.63 4.43
CA MET A 229 -0.52 -10.62 4.84
C MET A 229 0.02 -12.05 5.04
N LEU A 230 1.00 -12.51 4.24
CA LEU A 230 1.64 -13.82 4.40
C LEU A 230 3.05 -13.78 5.01
N ALA A 231 3.54 -12.60 5.40
CA ALA A 231 4.94 -12.33 5.69
C ALA A 231 5.88 -12.87 4.58
N ALA A 232 5.42 -12.80 3.33
CA ALA A 232 6.08 -13.38 2.17
C ALA A 232 6.34 -12.31 1.10
N PRO A 233 7.29 -11.37 1.32
CA PRO A 233 7.59 -10.30 0.35
C PRO A 233 8.07 -10.80 -1.01
N HIS A 234 8.48 -12.07 -1.09
CA HIS A 234 8.88 -12.76 -2.32
C HIS A 234 7.71 -13.43 -3.06
N ALA A 235 6.49 -13.47 -2.49
CA ALA A 235 5.31 -14.00 -3.16
C ALA A 235 4.89 -13.17 -4.38
N LYS A 236 5.21 -11.87 -4.36
CA LYS A 236 5.00 -10.92 -5.47
C LYS A 236 3.59 -11.02 -6.08
N VAL A 237 2.60 -10.84 -5.21
CA VAL A 237 1.20 -10.61 -5.58
C VAL A 237 0.66 -9.47 -4.75
N GLY A 238 0.07 -8.49 -5.43
CA GLY A 238 -0.75 -7.43 -4.84
C GLY A 238 -2.00 -7.23 -5.68
N TRP A 239 -2.91 -6.41 -5.18
CA TRP A 239 -4.12 -6.06 -5.91
C TRP A 239 -4.51 -4.60 -5.73
N ILE A 240 -5.27 -4.10 -6.71
CA ILE A 240 -6.01 -2.85 -6.66
C ILE A 240 -7.48 -3.20 -6.54
N GLN A 241 -8.17 -2.66 -5.55
CA GLN A 241 -9.63 -2.63 -5.47
C GLN A 241 -10.13 -1.23 -5.82
N VAL A 242 -10.95 -1.12 -6.87
CA VAL A 242 -11.50 0.14 -7.34
C VAL A 242 -12.89 0.39 -6.73
N SER A 243 -13.09 1.56 -6.15
CA SER A 243 -14.37 1.96 -5.54
C SER A 243 -14.59 3.47 -5.68
N GLY A 244 -15.82 3.95 -5.45
CA GLY A 244 -16.17 5.37 -5.56
C GLY A 244 -17.50 5.63 -6.26
N PRO A 245 -17.75 6.87 -6.70
CA PRO A 245 -18.89 7.22 -7.55
C PRO A 245 -18.92 6.37 -8.84
N ALA A 246 -20.09 5.88 -9.23
CA ALA A 246 -20.24 4.87 -10.28
C ALA A 246 -19.68 5.31 -11.65
N GLU A 247 -19.85 6.58 -12.02
CA GLU A 247 -19.34 7.12 -13.29
C GLU A 247 -17.80 7.16 -13.30
N ASP A 248 -17.19 7.68 -12.22
CA ASP A 248 -15.73 7.73 -12.07
C ASP A 248 -15.12 6.32 -12.05
N VAL A 249 -15.73 5.38 -11.34
CA VAL A 249 -15.28 3.97 -11.29
C VAL A 249 -15.35 3.33 -12.68
N THR A 250 -16.43 3.57 -13.42
CA THR A 250 -16.60 3.02 -14.78
C THR A 250 -15.51 3.52 -15.72
N GLU A 251 -15.24 4.82 -15.72
CA GLU A 251 -14.21 5.43 -16.57
C GLU A 251 -12.79 5.04 -16.11
N ALA A 252 -12.54 4.99 -14.80
CA ALA A 252 -11.27 4.55 -14.23
C ALA A 252 -10.92 3.13 -14.66
N LYS A 253 -11.85 2.18 -14.50
CA LYS A 253 -11.66 0.78 -14.88
C LYS A 253 -11.43 0.62 -16.37
N ARG A 254 -12.19 1.34 -17.18
CA ARG A 254 -12.06 1.33 -18.64
C ARG A 254 -10.67 1.77 -19.10
N ARG A 255 -10.05 2.75 -18.43
CA ARG A 255 -8.67 3.19 -18.71
C ARG A 255 -7.63 2.27 -18.08
N LEU A 256 -7.87 1.82 -16.85
CA LEU A 256 -6.98 0.89 -16.15
C LEU A 256 -6.90 -0.46 -16.88
N ASP A 257 -7.96 -0.89 -17.57
CA ASP A 257 -7.95 -2.05 -18.45
C ASP A 257 -6.97 -1.89 -19.62
N VAL A 258 -6.83 -0.69 -20.19
CA VAL A 258 -5.85 -0.40 -21.25
C VAL A 258 -4.43 -0.58 -20.70
N ILE A 259 -4.14 0.02 -19.55
CA ILE A 259 -2.84 -0.16 -18.88
C ILE A 259 -2.62 -1.64 -18.57
N ALA A 260 -3.62 -2.31 -18.02
CA ALA A 260 -3.49 -3.70 -17.60
C ALA A 260 -3.29 -4.67 -18.77
N ASP A 261 -3.89 -4.39 -19.93
CA ASP A 261 -3.71 -5.15 -21.18
C ASP A 261 -2.34 -4.92 -21.81
N ASP A 262 -1.74 -3.74 -21.65
CA ASP A 262 -0.37 -3.48 -22.12
C ASP A 262 0.68 -4.26 -21.31
N TYR A 263 0.38 -4.59 -20.04
CA TYR A 263 1.31 -5.29 -19.14
C TYR A 263 1.04 -6.79 -19.03
N LEU A 264 -0.22 -7.23 -19.04
CA LEU A 264 -0.66 -8.61 -18.79
C LEU A 264 0.09 -9.25 -17.60
N PRO A 265 0.00 -8.66 -16.39
CA PRO A 265 1.01 -8.81 -15.35
C PRO A 265 1.04 -10.19 -14.68
N MET A 266 -0.06 -10.95 -14.78
CA MET A 266 -0.27 -12.11 -13.91
C MET A 266 0.09 -13.45 -14.59
N SER A 267 1.16 -14.04 -14.10
CA SER A 267 1.59 -15.40 -14.46
C SER A 267 0.58 -16.45 -13.99
N GLU A 268 0.20 -17.37 -14.89
CA GLU A 268 -0.67 -18.50 -14.56
C GLU A 268 -0.09 -19.38 -13.44
N ILE A 269 1.24 -19.52 -13.39
CA ILE A 269 1.94 -20.29 -12.35
C ILE A 269 1.66 -19.71 -10.96
N VAL A 270 1.67 -18.38 -10.86
CA VAL A 270 1.41 -17.65 -9.60
C VAL A 270 -0.10 -17.61 -9.33
N ALA A 271 -0.92 -17.30 -10.33
CA ALA A 271 -2.37 -17.20 -10.22
C ALA A 271 -3.00 -18.47 -9.64
N LYS A 272 -2.51 -19.65 -10.05
CA LYS A 272 -2.98 -20.95 -9.53
C LYS A 272 -2.73 -21.15 -8.04
N ARG A 273 -1.78 -20.43 -7.44
CA ARG A 273 -1.49 -20.50 -6.01
C ARG A 273 -2.34 -19.55 -5.19
N ILE A 274 -2.92 -18.51 -5.79
CA ILE A 274 -3.67 -17.46 -5.09
C ILE A 274 -4.77 -18.04 -4.16
N PRO A 275 -5.64 -18.98 -4.58
CA PRO A 275 -6.65 -19.53 -3.68
C PRO A 275 -6.07 -20.18 -2.41
N ALA A 276 -5.01 -20.96 -2.53
CA ALA A 276 -4.34 -21.60 -1.39
C ALA A 276 -3.59 -20.58 -0.50
N LEU A 277 -3.05 -19.52 -1.11
CA LEU A 277 -2.41 -18.42 -0.39
C LEU A 277 -3.45 -17.64 0.45
N LEU A 278 -4.63 -17.38 -0.10
CA LEU A 278 -5.76 -16.76 0.63
C LEU A 278 -6.23 -17.64 1.80
N GLU A 279 -6.32 -18.95 1.61
CA GLU A 279 -6.69 -19.89 2.67
C GLU A 279 -5.70 -19.86 3.84
N ALA A 280 -4.40 -19.74 3.56
CA ALA A 280 -3.36 -19.67 4.58
C ALA A 280 -3.28 -18.31 5.31
N ALA A 281 -3.77 -17.24 4.68
CA ALA A 281 -3.58 -15.85 5.12
C ALA A 281 -4.00 -15.55 6.57
N PRO A 282 -5.20 -15.96 7.05
CA PRO A 282 -5.62 -15.63 8.41
C PRO A 282 -4.68 -16.21 9.47
N SER A 283 -4.28 -17.47 9.31
CA SER A 283 -3.37 -18.15 10.25
C SER A 283 -1.98 -17.50 10.29
N GLN A 284 -1.47 -17.10 9.13
CA GLN A 284 -0.16 -16.49 9.02
C GLN A 284 -0.16 -15.06 9.56
N THR A 285 -1.23 -14.30 9.28
CA THR A 285 -1.44 -12.95 9.83
C THR A 285 -1.50 -13.01 11.36
N ALA A 286 -2.30 -13.92 11.93
CA ALA A 286 -2.43 -14.09 13.38
C ALA A 286 -1.09 -14.40 14.07
N ARG A 287 -0.26 -15.26 13.46
CA ARG A 287 1.07 -15.60 13.99
C ARG A 287 1.99 -14.37 14.04
N VAL A 288 1.98 -13.55 13.00
CA VAL A 288 2.77 -12.31 12.96
C VAL A 288 2.20 -11.28 13.95
N GLN A 289 0.88 -11.17 14.04
CA GLN A 289 0.21 -10.28 14.98
C GLN A 289 0.53 -10.62 16.44
N GLU A 290 0.55 -11.92 16.81
CA GLU A 290 0.99 -12.39 18.12
C GLU A 290 2.44 -11.98 18.40
N ARG A 291 3.33 -12.16 17.41
CA ARG A 291 4.73 -11.75 17.51
C ARG A 291 4.89 -10.26 17.82
N VAL A 292 4.28 -9.41 17.00
CA VAL A 292 4.49 -7.96 17.10
C VAL A 292 3.87 -7.39 18.38
N ARG A 293 2.70 -7.90 18.80
CA ARG A 293 2.07 -7.51 20.07
C ARG A 293 2.88 -7.96 21.28
N GLY A 294 3.42 -9.18 21.23
CA GLY A 294 4.29 -9.71 22.29
C GLY A 294 5.55 -8.87 22.46
N ASN A 295 6.20 -8.51 21.34
CA ASN A 295 7.38 -7.66 21.34
C ASN A 295 7.06 -6.22 21.76
N LEU A 296 5.94 -5.62 21.32
CA LEU A 296 5.53 -4.30 21.78
C LEU A 296 5.29 -4.27 23.31
N LYS A 297 4.62 -5.29 23.85
CA LYS A 297 4.44 -5.44 25.31
C LYS A 297 5.78 -5.55 26.03
N ALA A 298 6.73 -6.30 25.47
CA ALA A 298 8.07 -6.43 26.02
C ALA A 298 8.83 -5.08 26.02
N LEU A 299 8.71 -4.31 24.92
CA LEU A 299 9.29 -2.98 24.80
C LEU A 299 8.77 -2.06 25.90
N HIS A 300 7.45 -1.95 26.08
CA HIS A 300 6.87 -1.14 27.16
C HIS A 300 7.41 -1.54 28.53
N ALA A 301 7.41 -2.84 28.85
CA ALA A 301 7.92 -3.33 30.12
C ALA A 301 9.42 -3.02 30.34
N MET A 302 10.23 -2.96 29.29
CA MET A 302 11.64 -2.60 29.38
C MET A 302 11.85 -1.10 29.57
N LEU A 303 11.06 -0.27 28.88
CA LEU A 303 11.10 1.18 29.04
C LEU A 303 10.55 1.63 30.40
N ASP A 304 9.52 0.96 30.93
CA ASP A 304 8.92 1.28 32.23
C ASP A 304 9.87 1.06 33.42
N VAL A 305 10.88 0.18 33.27
CA VAL A 305 11.87 -0.11 34.31
C VAL A 305 13.21 0.60 34.09
N ASP A 306 13.37 1.32 32.99
CA ASP A 306 14.55 2.15 32.76
C ASP A 306 14.50 3.40 33.64
N GLU A 307 15.39 3.47 34.64
CA GLU A 307 15.42 4.57 35.61
C GLU A 307 15.81 5.92 34.98
N GLN A 308 16.55 5.90 33.87
CA GLN A 308 16.96 7.14 33.20
C GLN A 308 15.82 7.74 32.37
N GLY A 309 14.96 6.90 31.78
CA GLY A 309 13.79 7.33 31.02
C GLY A 309 14.14 8.18 29.79
N LEU A 310 15.36 8.00 29.23
CA LEU A 310 15.84 8.77 28.08
C LEU A 310 15.26 8.27 26.76
N VAL A 311 14.82 7.01 26.74
CA VAL A 311 14.19 6.38 25.57
C VAL A 311 12.69 6.25 25.83
N SER A 312 11.88 6.63 24.85
CA SER A 312 10.43 6.40 24.85
C SER A 312 9.99 5.85 23.51
N VAL A 313 8.84 5.19 23.45
CA VAL A 313 8.22 4.76 22.19
C VAL A 313 7.11 5.73 21.83
N LEU A 314 7.12 6.23 20.58
CA LEU A 314 5.97 6.97 20.06
C LEU A 314 4.82 5.99 19.84
N ARG A 315 3.62 6.42 20.26
CA ARG A 315 2.40 5.62 20.12
C ARG A 315 2.24 5.15 18.67
N ALA A 316 2.10 3.84 18.49
CA ALA A 316 1.89 3.19 17.21
C ALA A 316 0.64 2.32 17.29
N GLU A 317 -0.26 2.49 16.34
CA GLU A 317 -1.60 1.91 16.40
C GLU A 317 -1.70 0.64 15.57
N GLY A 318 -0.88 0.51 14.53
CA GLY A 318 -0.75 -0.69 13.72
C GLY A 318 0.60 -0.80 13.01
N GLY A 319 0.75 -1.90 12.26
CA GLY A 319 1.97 -2.28 11.58
C GLY A 319 2.89 -3.13 12.44
N TRP A 320 4.16 -3.22 12.04
CA TRP A 320 5.16 -4.08 12.67
C TRP A 320 6.48 -3.37 12.99
N ASN A 321 6.49 -2.04 12.88
CA ASN A 321 7.60 -1.16 13.21
C ASN A 321 7.09 -0.09 14.18
N VAL A 322 7.97 0.39 15.04
CA VAL A 322 7.69 1.53 15.93
C VAL A 322 8.85 2.51 15.91
N LEU A 323 8.56 3.76 16.23
CA LEU A 323 9.55 4.81 16.39
C LEU A 323 9.90 4.96 17.87
N LEU A 324 11.17 4.74 18.20
CA LEU A 324 11.71 5.18 19.48
C LEU A 324 12.10 6.65 19.38
N ARG A 325 11.87 7.39 20.46
CA ARG A 325 12.36 8.75 20.68
C ARG A 325 13.48 8.70 21.70
N VAL A 326 14.61 9.32 21.35
CA VAL A 326 15.80 9.49 22.19
C VAL A 326 16.11 10.99 22.33
N PRO A 327 17.03 11.41 23.22
CA PRO A 327 17.38 12.83 23.36
C PRO A 327 17.84 13.43 22.03
N SER A 328 17.23 14.53 21.59
CA SER A 328 17.50 15.15 20.28
C SER A 328 18.89 15.79 20.16
N VAL A 329 19.64 15.84 21.27
CA VAL A 329 21.06 16.25 21.28
C VAL A 329 21.97 15.16 20.71
N LEU A 330 21.52 13.91 20.67
CA LEU A 330 22.26 12.82 20.06
C LEU A 330 22.10 12.88 18.54
N ASP A 331 23.23 12.81 17.83
CA ASP A 331 23.19 12.55 16.40
C ASP A 331 22.81 11.10 16.14
N GLU A 332 21.84 10.88 15.25
CA GLU A 332 21.33 9.54 14.98
C GLU A 332 22.40 8.65 14.30
N ASN A 333 23.36 9.23 13.56
CA ASN A 333 24.48 8.47 13.02
C ASN A 333 25.44 8.04 14.12
N GLU A 334 25.76 8.92 15.07
CA GLU A 334 26.61 8.57 16.22
C GLU A 334 26.00 7.42 17.02
N LEU A 335 24.70 7.51 17.30
CA LEU A 335 23.94 6.44 17.97
C LEU A 335 24.06 5.11 17.20
N VAL A 336 23.73 5.09 15.91
CA VAL A 336 23.72 3.84 15.13
C VAL A 336 25.12 3.30 14.87
N LEU A 337 26.11 4.16 14.64
CA LEU A 337 27.51 3.74 14.46
C LEU A 337 28.07 3.13 15.75
N HIS A 338 27.76 3.70 16.92
CA HIS A 338 28.17 3.14 18.21
C HIS A 338 27.52 1.77 18.47
N MET A 339 26.23 1.62 18.16
CA MET A 339 25.54 0.32 18.23
C MET A 339 26.21 -0.73 17.34
N ILE A 340 26.62 -0.35 16.12
CA ILE A 340 27.31 -1.25 15.18
C ILE A 340 28.69 -1.65 15.75
N GLU A 341 29.48 -0.68 16.22
CA GLU A 341 30.84 -0.92 16.69
C GLU A 341 30.87 -1.77 17.98
N ARG A 342 30.01 -1.45 18.95
CA ARG A 342 30.00 -2.09 20.28
C ARG A 342 29.20 -3.38 20.34
N HIS A 343 28.06 -3.43 19.66
CA HIS A 343 27.08 -4.52 19.81
C HIS A 343 26.85 -5.30 18.51
N GLY A 344 27.32 -4.82 17.36
CA GLY A 344 27.03 -5.45 16.07
C GLY A 344 25.57 -5.34 15.64
N VAL A 345 24.84 -4.37 16.20
CA VAL A 345 23.41 -4.13 15.93
C VAL A 345 23.26 -2.82 15.16
N SER A 346 22.40 -2.80 14.15
CA SER A 346 22.06 -1.60 13.37
C SER A 346 20.58 -1.26 13.53
N GLY A 347 20.25 0.02 13.41
CA GLY A 347 18.87 0.52 13.31
C GLY A 347 18.68 1.45 12.11
N GLN A 348 17.47 1.94 11.94
CA GLN A 348 17.15 2.94 10.92
C GLN A 348 16.86 4.28 11.58
N PRO A 349 17.76 5.28 11.44
CA PRO A 349 17.54 6.65 11.89
C PRO A 349 16.23 7.26 11.39
N GLY A 350 15.70 8.23 12.14
CA GLY A 350 14.47 8.95 11.80
C GLY A 350 14.53 9.64 10.44
N TYR A 351 15.68 10.17 10.05
CA TYR A 351 15.81 10.86 8.76
C TYR A 351 15.55 9.96 7.54
N PHE A 352 15.68 8.62 7.64
CA PHE A 352 15.30 7.72 6.55
C PHE A 352 13.79 7.71 6.25
N PHE A 353 13.00 8.25 7.17
CA PHE A 353 11.55 8.37 7.07
C PHE A 353 11.09 9.82 7.11
N ASP A 354 11.99 10.77 6.81
CA ASP A 354 11.70 12.21 6.80
C ASP A 354 11.30 12.81 8.17
N MET A 355 11.80 12.27 9.27
CA MET A 355 11.71 12.96 10.56
C MET A 355 12.49 14.28 10.48
N THR A 356 11.86 15.39 10.89
CA THR A 356 12.40 16.75 10.70
C THR A 356 13.46 17.15 11.74
N SER A 357 13.70 16.31 12.74
CA SER A 357 14.68 16.55 13.79
C SER A 357 15.33 15.25 14.22
N ASN A 358 16.56 15.35 14.75
CA ASN A 358 17.22 14.23 15.41
C ASN A 358 16.41 13.72 16.60
N GLY A 359 16.68 12.47 16.96
CA GLY A 359 16.19 11.84 18.18
C GLY A 359 15.18 10.75 17.91
N TYR A 360 15.22 10.11 16.74
CA TYR A 360 14.33 9.02 16.39
C TYR A 360 15.08 7.81 15.82
N LEU A 361 14.62 6.63 16.20
CA LEU A 361 15.13 5.37 15.69
C LEU A 361 13.95 4.44 15.42
N ALA A 362 13.79 4.00 14.17
CA ALA A 362 12.80 2.98 13.84
C ALA A 362 13.35 1.59 14.20
N ILE A 363 12.53 0.80 14.89
CA ILE A 363 12.83 -0.60 15.21
C ILE A 363 11.70 -1.52 14.74
N SER A 364 12.05 -2.74 14.38
CA SER A 364 11.09 -3.77 13.98
C SER A 364 10.61 -4.60 15.17
N LEU A 365 9.32 -4.88 15.22
CA LEU A 365 8.68 -5.77 16.19
C LEU A 365 8.69 -7.24 15.73
N LEU A 366 9.29 -7.56 14.59
CA LEU A 366 9.33 -8.92 14.01
C LEU A 366 10.33 -9.91 14.62
N PRO A 367 11.51 -9.51 15.16
CA PRO A 367 12.52 -10.48 15.62
C PRO A 367 12.02 -11.48 16.66
N GLU A 368 12.75 -12.58 16.85
CA GLU A 368 12.48 -13.50 17.96
C GLU A 368 12.52 -12.76 19.32
N PRO A 369 11.77 -13.14 20.38
CA PRO A 369 11.52 -12.22 21.49
C PRO A 369 12.80 -11.92 22.26
N ASP A 370 13.72 -12.88 22.34
CA ASP A 370 15.01 -12.71 22.98
C ASP A 370 15.93 -11.78 22.15
N ASP A 371 15.95 -11.95 20.83
CA ASP A 371 16.68 -11.06 19.91
C ASP A 371 16.10 -9.64 19.97
N PHE A 372 14.76 -9.50 20.01
CA PHE A 372 14.08 -8.22 20.13
C PHE A 372 14.46 -7.52 21.45
N ARG A 373 14.39 -8.24 22.58
CA ARG A 373 14.79 -7.71 23.89
C ARG A 373 16.26 -7.29 23.89
N HIS A 374 17.14 -8.09 23.28
CA HIS A 374 18.55 -7.72 23.14
C HIS A 374 18.71 -6.42 22.33
N ASN A 375 18.02 -6.29 21.20
CA ASN A 375 18.09 -5.08 20.38
C ASN A 375 17.59 -3.83 21.14
N VAL A 376 16.50 -3.94 21.90
CA VAL A 376 15.99 -2.84 22.73
C VAL A 376 16.98 -2.47 23.83
N TYR A 377 17.57 -3.47 24.50
CA TYR A 377 18.62 -3.25 25.49
C TYR A 377 19.79 -2.46 24.88
N VAL A 378 20.27 -2.85 23.70
CA VAL A 378 21.37 -2.15 23.01
C VAL A 378 21.05 -0.68 22.77
N VAL A 379 19.82 -0.35 22.37
CA VAL A 379 19.41 1.06 22.16
C VAL A 379 19.45 1.82 23.49
N ILE A 380 18.86 1.28 24.55
CA ILE A 380 18.82 1.93 25.88
C ILE A 380 20.25 2.11 26.42
N ASP A 381 21.06 1.05 26.39
CA ASP A 381 22.45 1.05 26.86
C ASP A 381 23.30 2.08 26.10
N THR A 382 23.18 2.13 24.77
CA THR A 382 23.91 3.09 23.95
C THR A 382 23.49 4.54 24.23
N VAL A 383 22.19 4.80 24.37
CA VAL A 383 21.69 6.14 24.71
C VAL A 383 22.22 6.59 26.06
N ASN A 384 22.21 5.70 27.06
CA ASN A 384 22.72 5.98 28.39
C ASN A 384 24.25 6.25 28.35
N GLU A 385 25.02 5.43 27.63
CA GLU A 385 26.48 5.64 27.48
C GLU A 385 26.83 6.98 26.82
N LEU A 386 26.07 7.40 25.81
CA LEU A 386 26.35 8.63 25.06
C LEU A 386 25.92 9.90 25.80
N ILE A 387 24.93 9.82 26.69
CA ILE A 387 24.44 10.96 27.48
C ILE A 387 25.21 11.14 28.79
N GLY A 388 25.76 10.07 29.37
CA GLY A 388 26.56 10.09 30.61
C GLY A 388 25.71 9.87 31.84
#